data_AF-A0A8X6NEH4-F1
#
_entry.id   AF-A0A8X6NEH4-F1
#
_cell.length_a   1.000
_cell.length_b   1.000
_cell.length_c   1.000
_cell.angle_alpha   90.00
_cell.angle_beta   90.00
_cell.angle_gamma   90.00
#
_symmetry.space_group_name_H-M   'P 1'
#
loop_
_entity.id
_entity.type
_entity.pdbx_description
1 polymer ?
#
loop_
_entity_poly.entity_id
_entity_poly.type
_entity_poly.pdbx_seq_one_letter_code
_entity_poly.pdbx_strand_id
1 'polypeptide(L)' 'GLGIRDDPVVHERDQAMEIFKETVEFENGRYIVQLPFRKSYNELSDNYSLAKQRFQDSSTTVGISLRWLAP' A
#
# COMPACT_ATOMS: atom_id res chain seq x y z
N GLY A 1 -25.27 -5.03 -21.03
CA GLY A 1 -24.43 -4.01 -20.39
C GLY A 1 -23.43 -4.70 -19.49
N LEU A 2 -22.17 -4.25 -19.50
CA LEU A 2 -21.17 -4.64 -18.51
C LEU A 2 -21.51 -3.92 -17.20
N GLY A 3 -22.40 -4.51 -16.41
CA GLY A 3 -22.70 -4.03 -15.07
C GLY A 3 -21.70 -4.62 -14.08
N ILE A 4 -21.20 -3.79 -13.16
CA ILE A 4 -20.57 -4.27 -11.93
C ILE A 4 -21.65 -5.08 -11.21
N ARG A 5 -21.42 -6.39 -11.08
CA ARG A 5 -22.26 -7.26 -10.27
C ARG A 5 -21.65 -7.22 -8.89
N ASP A 6 -22.45 -6.87 -7.89
CA ASP A 6 -22.03 -7.04 -6.51
C ASP A 6 -21.82 -8.54 -6.29
N ASP A 7 -20.57 -8.92 -6.06
CA ASP A 7 -20.26 -10.27 -5.61
C ASP A 7 -20.97 -10.50 -4.27
N PRO A 8 -21.38 -11.75 -3.97
CA PRO A 8 -22.00 -12.07 -2.69
C PRO A 8 -21.15 -11.51 -1.56
N VAL A 9 -21.77 -11.08 -0.45
CA VAL A 9 -21.13 -10.51 0.74
C VAL A 9 -20.13 -11.51 1.32
N VAL A 10 -18.97 -11.63 0.68
CA VAL A 10 -17.75 -12.10 1.29
C VAL A 10 -17.48 -11.05 2.35
N HIS A 11 -17.24 -11.46 3.59
CA HIS A 11 -16.82 -10.52 4.62
C HIS A 11 -15.54 -9.85 4.09
N GLU A 12 -15.66 -8.59 3.64
CA GLU A 12 -14.57 -7.83 3.01
C GLU A 12 -13.30 -7.88 3.86
N ARG A 13 -13.48 -7.93 5.18
CA ARG A 13 -12.43 -8.14 6.18
C ARG A 13 -11.67 -9.46 6.00
N ASP A 14 -12.38 -10.57 5.83
CA ASP A 14 -11.77 -11.90 5.73
C ASP A 14 -11.00 -12.02 4.41
N GLN A 15 -11.57 -11.50 3.32
CA GLN A 15 -10.89 -11.40 2.03
C GLN A 15 -9.64 -10.50 2.09
N ALA A 16 -9.76 -9.33 2.72
CA ALA A 16 -8.62 -8.43 2.89
C ALA A 16 -7.50 -9.08 3.73
N MET A 17 -7.88 -9.88 4.74
CA MET A 17 -6.93 -10.61 5.57
C MET A 17 -6.24 -11.76 4.80
N GLU A 18 -6.97 -12.45 3.93
CA GLU A 18 -6.42 -13.48 3.05
C GLU A 18 -5.41 -12.88 2.08
N ILE A 19 -5.78 -11.80 1.38
CA ILE A 19 -4.87 -11.07 0.49
C ILE A 19 -3.63 -10.58 1.25
N PHE A 20 -3.80 -10.05 2.46
CA PHE A 20 -2.67 -9.62 3.28
C PHE A 20 -1.71 -10.78 3.58
N LYS A 21 -2.23 -11.93 4.01
CA LYS A 21 -1.40 -13.10 4.31
C LYS A 21 -0.71 -13.67 3.08
N GLU A 22 -1.34 -13.60 1.92
CA GLU A 22 -0.75 -14.07 0.66
C GLU A 22 0.33 -13.13 0.12
N THR A 23 0.18 -11.83 0.34
CA THR A 23 1.00 -10.81 -0.33
C THR A 23 2.03 -10.15 0.58
N VAL A 24 1.92 -10.29 1.90
CA VAL A 24 2.76 -9.58 2.86
C VAL A 24 3.53 -10.55 3.75
N GLU A 25 4.84 -10.44 3.68
CA GLU A 25 5.79 -11.14 4.55
C GLU A 25 6.50 -10.14 5.46
N PHE A 26 6.89 -10.56 6.66
CA PHE A 26 7.69 -9.73 7.57
C PHE A 26 9.04 -10.40 7.82
N GLU A 27 10.09 -9.79 7.29
CA GLU A 27 11.44 -10.32 7.36
C GLU A 27 12.43 -9.20 7.72
N ASN A 28 13.39 -9.52 8.60
CA ASN A 28 14.47 -8.59 8.97
C ASN A 28 13.99 -7.20 9.44
N GLY A 29 12.86 -7.15 10.16
CA GLY A 29 12.28 -5.90 10.66
C GLY A 29 11.54 -5.07 9.61
N ARG A 30 11.27 -5.63 8.42
CA ARG A 30 10.62 -4.93 7.31
C ARG A 30 9.49 -5.77 6.72
N TYR A 31 8.45 -5.09 6.25
CA TYR A 31 7.39 -5.72 5.46
C TYR A 31 7.84 -5.83 3.99
N ILE A 32 7.75 -7.03 3.44
CA ILE A 32 7.94 -7.33 2.02
C ILE A 32 6.55 -7.55 1.44
N VAL A 33 6.22 -6.79 0.39
CA VAL A 33 4.90 -6.86 -0.27
C VAL A 33 5.06 -7.35 -1.70
N GLN A 34 4.37 -8.43 -2.03
CA GLN A 34 4.23 -8.96 -3.39
C GLN A 34 2.94 -8.41 -3.99
N LEU A 35 3.03 -7.66 -5.08
CA LEU A 35 1.84 -7.09 -5.73
C LEU A 35 1.12 -8.18 -6.55
N PRO A 36 -0.14 -8.53 -6.24
CA PRO A 36 -0.81 -9.67 -6.86
C PRO A 36 -1.05 -9.50 -8.37
N PHE A 37 -1.02 -8.26 -8.87
CA PHE A 37 -1.24 -7.91 -10.28
C PHE A 37 0.04 -7.62 -11.06
N ARG A 38 1.24 -7.74 -10.47
CA ARG A 38 2.51 -7.51 -11.17
C ARG A 38 3.53 -8.59 -10.85
N LYS A 39 3.97 -9.29 -11.89
CA LYS A 39 4.90 -10.42 -11.79
C LYS A 39 6.37 -10.00 -11.75
N SER A 40 6.69 -8.75 -12.13
CA SER A 40 8.06 -8.26 -12.22
C SER A 40 8.21 -6.85 -11.69
N TYR A 41 9.21 -6.64 -10.84
CA TYR A 41 9.58 -5.30 -10.35
C TYR A 41 10.07 -4.37 -11.47
N ASN A 42 10.56 -4.93 -12.58
CA ASN A 42 11.01 -4.14 -13.74
C ASN A 42 9.87 -3.38 -14.44
N GLU A 43 8.61 -3.73 -14.16
CA GLU A 43 7.42 -3.04 -14.67
C GLU A 43 7.02 -1.83 -13.80
N LEU A 44 7.65 -1.65 -12.64
CA LEU A 44 7.41 -0.52 -11.74
C LEU A 44 8.38 0.61 -12.05
N SER A 45 7.86 1.73 -12.55
CA SER A 45 8.64 2.98 -12.62
C SER A 45 8.99 3.45 -11.21
N ASP A 46 10.22 3.95 -11.02
CA ASP A 46 10.60 4.59 -9.76
C ASP A 46 9.62 5.73 -9.42
N ASN A 47 8.99 5.63 -8.25
CA ASN A 47 7.99 6.58 -7.77
C ASN A 47 8.51 7.46 -6.62
N TYR A 48 9.81 7.39 -6.30
CA TYR A 48 10.39 8.08 -5.15
C TYR A 48 10.12 9.59 -5.16
N SER A 49 10.37 10.28 -6.27
CA SER A 49 10.16 11.72 -6.39
C SER A 49 8.70 12.11 -6.14
N LEU A 50 7.76 11.32 -6.66
CA LEU A 50 6.33 11.55 -6.46
C LEU A 50 5.91 11.29 -5.00
N ALA A 51 6.41 10.22 -4.39
CA ALA A 51 6.15 9.91 -2.99
C ALA A 51 6.71 11.00 -2.06
N LYS A 52 7.94 11.47 -2.33
CA LYS A 52 8.59 12.55 -1.60
C LYS A 52 7.82 13.86 -1.72
N GLN A 53 7.39 14.23 -2.93
CA GLN A 53 6.59 15.43 -3.14
C GLN A 53 5.29 15.35 -2.34
N ARG A 54 4.55 14.24 -2.44
CA ARG A 54 3.29 14.05 -1.68
C ARG A 54 3.50 14.11 -0.17
N PHE A 55 4.61 13.56 0.32
CA PHE A 55 4.97 13.64 1.74
C PHE A 55 5.26 15.08 2.19
N GLN A 56 5.93 15.87 1.35
CA GLN A 56 6.18 17.29 1.62
C GLN A 56 4.90 18.12 1.54
N ASP A 57 4.05 17.85 0.55
CA ASP A 57 2.76 18.51 0.35
C ASP A 57 1.78 18.18 1.49
N SER A 58 1.77 16.93 1.97
CA SER A 58 0.95 16.51 3.11
C SER A 58 1.42 17.10 4.44
N SER A 59 2.75 17.23 4.62
CA SER A 59 3.34 17.95 5.77
C SER A 59 2.98 19.44 5.77
N THR A 60 2.68 20.01 4.60
CA THR A 60 2.30 21.42 4.44
C THR A 60 0.79 21.62 4.58
N THR A 61 -0.03 20.62 4.24
CA THR A 61 -1.51 20.75 4.16
C THR A 61 -2.21 20.35 5.46
N VAL A 62 -1.59 19.50 6.28
CA VAL A 62 -2.12 19.17 7.61
C VAL A 62 -0.93 19.25 8.55
N GLY A 63 -0.99 20.13 9.55
CA GLY A 63 0.04 20.31 10.57
C GLY A 63 0.18 19.07 11.46
N ILE A 64 0.61 17.95 10.88
CA ILE A 64 0.94 16.73 11.59
C ILE A 64 2.39 16.91 12.02
N SER A 65 2.56 17.43 13.23
CA SER A 65 3.86 17.45 13.91
C SER A 65 4.32 16.00 14.11
N LEU A 66 5.06 15.48 13.13
CA LEU A 66 5.78 14.21 13.23
C LEU A 66 7.04 14.45 14.07
N ARG A 67 6.87 14.48 15.40
CA ARG A 67 7.97 14.17 16.31
C ARG A 67 8.24 12.66 16.28
N TRP A 68 8.93 12.21 15.25
CA TRP A 68 9.72 10.99 15.28
C TRP A 68 11.01 11.30 14.53
N LEU A 69 12.13 10.89 15.14
CA LEU A 69 13.53 11.29 14.89
C LEU A 69 14.04 12.42 15.80
N ALA A 70 14.18 12.10 17.08
CA ALA A 70 15.42 12.41 17.78
C ALA A 70 16.18 11.06 17.98
N PRO A 71 17.53 11.06 17.88
CA PRO A 71 18.35 9.87 18.10
C PRO A 71 18.25 9.32 19.53
#